data_AF-A0A0E3WVT7-F1
#
_entry.id   AF-A0A0E3WVT7-F1
#
_cell.length_a   1.000
_cell.length_b   1.000
_cell.length_c   1.000
_cell.angle_alpha   90.00
_cell.angle_beta   90.00
_cell.angle_gamma   90.00
#
_symmetry.space_group_name_H-M   'P 1'
#
loop_
_entity.id
_entity.type
_entity.pdbx_description
1 polymer ?
#
loop_
_entity_poly.entity_id
_entity_poly.type
_entity_poly.pdbx_seq_one_letter_code
_entity_poly.pdbx_strand_id
1 'polypeptide(L)'
;MSTSEIIEKLQSMNIDFKIERFKKQAQHHISAIQLAEDHYYTQDFHAPGPDEDFIWLAMIELWNRITPEKHNVEMIDDLMQEGYEDIDKQNYGEGLEKWEKTWNMIVSIVPPHIKSVTEADKFIPDLMQSIFNWCQDFEIELGNAGLKDKAFYVKRIKYCQDFRRLFPHSDESIIRNMLGAEAESYTELGDLEAAKKLLQEID
;
A
#
# COMPACT_ATOMS: atom_id res chain seq x y z
N MET A 1 22.30 -10.57 4.69
CA MET A 1 22.41 -11.90 4.07
C MET A 1 22.08 -11.80 2.58
N SER A 2 22.87 -12.43 1.72
CA SER A 2 22.60 -12.62 0.29
C SER A 2 21.42 -13.59 0.07
N THR A 3 20.87 -13.64 -1.14
CA THR A 3 19.78 -14.56 -1.48
C THR A 3 20.16 -16.03 -1.23
N SER A 4 21.38 -16.41 -1.60
CA SER A 4 21.90 -17.76 -1.36
C SER A 4 22.03 -18.07 0.12
N GLU A 5 22.54 -17.13 0.93
CA GLU A 5 22.66 -17.31 2.39
C GLU A 5 21.30 -17.48 3.08
N ILE A 6 20.26 -16.77 2.61
CA ILE A 6 18.90 -16.93 3.15
C ILE A 6 18.37 -18.34 2.84
N ILE A 7 18.56 -18.81 1.60
CA ILE A 7 18.12 -20.14 1.16
C ILE A 7 18.88 -21.24 1.92
N GLU A 8 20.20 -21.10 2.10
CA GLU A 8 21.02 -22.03 2.88
C GLU A 8 20.57 -22.09 4.34
N LYS A 9 20.23 -20.93 4.95
CA LYS A 9 19.70 -20.91 6.31
C LYS A 9 18.34 -21.62 6.39
N LEU A 10 17.42 -21.40 5.45
CA LEU A 10 16.16 -22.16 5.37
C LEU A 10 16.41 -23.67 5.29
N GLN A 11 17.33 -24.11 4.42
CA GLN A 11 17.67 -25.52 4.27
C GLN A 11 18.26 -26.12 5.55
N SER A 12 19.06 -25.35 6.30
CA SER A 12 19.59 -25.79 7.60
C SER A 12 18.50 -26.03 8.65
N MET A 13 17.33 -25.41 8.47
CA MET A 13 16.13 -25.58 9.31
C MET A 13 15.19 -26.67 8.76
N ASN A 14 15.67 -27.52 7.85
CA ASN A 14 14.88 -28.56 7.16
C ASN A 14 13.72 -28.01 6.31
N ILE A 15 13.81 -26.74 5.86
CA ILE A 15 12.87 -26.18 4.89
C ILE A 15 13.34 -26.53 3.48
N ASP A 16 12.53 -27.28 2.73
CA ASP A 16 12.71 -27.43 1.30
C ASP A 16 12.30 -26.12 0.62
N PHE A 17 13.28 -25.40 0.07
CA PHE A 17 13.07 -24.17 -0.69
C PHE A 17 13.60 -24.34 -2.12
N LYS A 18 12.77 -23.99 -3.11
CA LYS A 18 13.13 -23.95 -4.53
C LYS A 18 12.58 -22.68 -5.17
N ILE A 19 13.45 -21.92 -5.82
CA ILE A 19 13.12 -20.63 -6.46
C ILE A 19 11.90 -20.74 -7.39
N GLU A 20 11.88 -21.74 -8.28
CA GLU A 20 10.78 -21.89 -9.24
C GLU A 20 9.45 -22.29 -8.57
N ARG A 21 9.50 -23.05 -7.47
CA ARG A 21 8.30 -23.34 -6.68
C ARG A 21 7.81 -22.08 -5.98
N PHE A 22 8.71 -21.33 -5.35
CA PHE A 22 8.41 -20.08 -4.67
C PHE A 22 7.76 -19.07 -5.63
N LYS A 23 8.33 -18.85 -6.82
CA LYS A 23 7.73 -17.99 -7.85
C LYS A 23 6.30 -18.40 -8.18
N LYS A 24 6.05 -19.70 -8.39
CA LYS A 24 4.71 -20.22 -8.69
C LYS A 24 3.73 -20.03 -7.52
N GLN A 25 4.19 -20.19 -6.30
CA GLN A 25 3.38 -19.95 -5.09
C GLN A 25 3.05 -18.48 -4.96
N ALA A 26 4.04 -17.59 -5.12
CA ALA A 26 3.88 -16.15 -5.06
C ALA A 26 2.85 -15.62 -6.06
N GLN A 27 2.69 -16.25 -7.24
CA GLN A 27 1.63 -15.88 -8.19
C GLN A 27 0.21 -15.99 -7.61
N HIS A 28 -0.03 -16.88 -6.66
CA HIS A 28 -1.36 -17.14 -6.08
C HIS A 28 -1.56 -16.46 -4.71
N HIS A 29 -0.57 -15.73 -4.21
CA HIS A 29 -0.63 -15.03 -2.94
C HIS A 29 -0.50 -13.52 -3.15
N ILE A 30 -0.98 -12.77 -2.17
CA ILE A 30 -0.75 -11.32 -2.06
C ILE A 30 0.13 -10.98 -0.84
N SER A 31 0.25 -11.89 0.13
CA SER A 31 1.06 -11.73 1.33
C SER A 31 2.18 -12.77 1.34
N ALA A 32 3.40 -12.32 1.64
CA ALA A 32 4.54 -13.20 1.84
C ALA A 32 4.43 -13.99 3.14
N ILE A 33 3.78 -13.41 4.17
CA ILE A 33 3.48 -14.10 5.43
C ILE A 33 2.49 -15.23 5.19
N GLN A 34 1.35 -14.99 4.52
CA GLN A 34 0.39 -16.04 4.21
C GLN A 34 1.01 -17.14 3.35
N LEU A 35 1.86 -16.78 2.38
CA LEU A 35 2.62 -17.75 1.60
C LEU A 35 3.54 -18.60 2.49
N ALA A 36 4.19 -17.99 3.49
CA ALA A 36 5.02 -18.70 4.46
C ALA A 36 4.16 -19.70 5.26
N GLU A 37 3.02 -19.26 5.77
CA GLU A 37 2.08 -20.08 6.54
C GLU A 37 1.59 -21.29 5.74
N ASP A 38 1.14 -21.06 4.51
CA ASP A 38 0.53 -22.10 3.67
C ASP A 38 1.53 -23.16 3.20
N HIS A 39 2.80 -22.79 3.02
CA HIS A 39 3.77 -23.61 2.28
C HIS A 39 5.08 -23.94 2.99
N TYR A 40 5.47 -23.16 3.98
CA TYR A 40 6.78 -23.29 4.61
C TYR A 40 6.65 -23.67 6.09
N TYR A 41 5.73 -23.06 6.81
CA TYR A 41 5.39 -23.49 8.18
C TYR A 41 4.62 -24.82 8.24
N THR A 42 4.04 -25.27 7.13
CA THR A 42 3.43 -26.61 7.02
C THR A 42 4.44 -27.74 6.81
N GLN A 43 5.72 -27.42 6.60
CA GLN A 43 6.79 -28.41 6.45
C GLN A 43 7.27 -28.90 7.83
N ASP A 44 7.99 -30.03 7.83
CA ASP A 44 8.67 -30.55 9.03
C ASP A 44 9.94 -29.73 9.31
N PHE A 45 9.78 -28.49 9.78
CA PHE A 45 10.88 -27.57 10.02
C PHE A 45 11.45 -27.71 11.43
N HIS A 46 12.74 -27.41 11.56
CA HIS A 46 13.47 -27.45 12.82
C HIS A 46 14.10 -26.09 13.09
N ALA A 47 13.38 -25.26 13.84
CA ALA A 47 13.82 -23.92 14.22
C ALA A 47 13.74 -23.75 15.76
N PRO A 48 14.87 -23.67 16.48
CA PRO A 48 14.82 -23.46 17.92
C PRO A 48 14.51 -21.99 18.24
N GLY A 49 13.40 -21.73 18.93
CA GLY A 49 13.09 -20.43 19.55
C GLY A 49 13.06 -19.27 18.53
N PRO A 50 13.86 -18.18 18.70
CA PRO A 50 13.83 -17.00 17.84
C PRO A 50 14.10 -17.24 16.34
N ASP A 51 14.62 -18.42 15.97
CA ASP A 51 14.80 -18.76 14.56
C ASP A 51 13.49 -19.17 13.87
N GLU A 52 12.39 -19.42 14.59
CA GLU A 52 11.06 -19.65 13.99
C GLU A 52 10.58 -18.43 13.21
N ASP A 53 10.91 -17.24 13.74
CA ASP A 53 10.65 -15.96 13.08
C ASP A 53 11.53 -15.73 11.83
N PHE A 54 12.55 -16.56 11.61
CA PHE A 54 13.38 -16.41 10.43
C PHE A 54 12.62 -16.78 9.15
N ILE A 55 11.67 -17.72 9.20
CA ILE A 55 11.01 -18.24 7.99
C ILE A 55 10.17 -17.14 7.33
N TRP A 56 9.32 -16.43 8.08
CA TRP A 56 8.51 -15.34 7.53
C TRP A 56 9.37 -14.17 7.03
N LEU A 57 10.39 -13.75 7.79
CA LEU A 57 11.34 -12.72 7.35
C LEU A 57 12.08 -13.13 6.06
N ALA A 58 12.46 -14.39 5.95
CA ALA A 58 13.07 -14.92 4.75
C ALA A 58 12.09 -14.91 3.56
N MET A 59 10.82 -15.25 3.76
CA MET A 59 9.83 -15.21 2.67
C MET A 59 9.60 -13.79 2.15
N ILE A 60 9.51 -12.80 3.03
CA ILE A 60 9.39 -11.37 2.64
C ILE A 60 10.60 -10.96 1.80
N GLU A 61 11.81 -11.19 2.32
CA GLU A 61 13.04 -10.78 1.64
C GLU A 61 13.25 -11.51 0.31
N LEU A 62 12.94 -12.80 0.26
CA LEU A 62 13.02 -13.59 -0.97
C LEU A 62 11.96 -13.15 -1.99
N TRP A 63 10.75 -12.78 -1.55
CA TRP A 63 9.73 -12.21 -2.44
C TRP A 63 10.26 -10.96 -3.13
N ASN A 64 10.79 -10.01 -2.36
CA ASN A 64 11.29 -8.73 -2.86
C ASN A 64 12.43 -8.92 -3.86
N ARG A 65 13.26 -9.95 -3.70
CA ARG A 65 14.42 -10.22 -4.57
C ARG A 65 14.11 -11.10 -5.77
N ILE A 66 13.21 -12.07 -5.64
CA ILE A 66 12.97 -13.12 -6.64
C ILE A 66 11.78 -12.78 -7.55
N THR A 67 10.80 -12.04 -7.04
CA THR A 67 9.60 -11.59 -7.77
C THR A 67 9.39 -10.08 -7.58
N PRO A 68 10.39 -9.22 -7.89
CA PRO A 68 10.30 -7.77 -7.67
C PRO A 68 9.17 -7.10 -8.46
N GLU A 69 8.69 -7.73 -9.53
CA GLU A 69 7.57 -7.28 -10.34
C GLU A 69 6.20 -7.43 -9.64
N LYS A 70 6.13 -8.23 -8.58
CA LYS A 70 4.89 -8.50 -7.86
C LYS A 70 4.96 -7.91 -6.45
N HIS A 71 4.11 -6.93 -6.18
CA HIS A 71 3.96 -6.36 -4.84
C HIS A 71 3.27 -7.35 -3.89
N ASN A 72 3.67 -7.30 -2.63
CA ASN A 72 3.00 -8.01 -1.54
C ASN A 72 2.47 -7.02 -0.49
N VAL A 73 1.62 -7.52 0.41
CA VAL A 73 0.98 -6.74 1.48
C VAL A 73 1.99 -6.16 2.44
N GLU A 74 3.04 -6.90 2.79
CA GLU A 74 4.06 -6.44 3.73
C GLU A 74 4.84 -5.24 3.17
N MET A 75 5.12 -5.22 1.87
CA MET A 75 5.72 -4.05 1.20
C MET A 75 4.81 -2.82 1.21
N ILE A 76 3.48 -3.00 1.20
CA ILE A 76 2.50 -1.91 1.27
C ILE A 76 2.56 -1.28 2.66
N ASP A 77 2.51 -2.11 3.70
CA ASP A 77 2.62 -1.69 5.09
C ASP A 77 3.93 -0.94 5.36
N ASP A 78 5.06 -1.55 5.03
CA ASP A 78 6.39 -0.99 5.29
C ASP A 78 6.53 0.38 4.61
N LEU A 79 6.14 0.49 3.34
CA LEU A 79 6.28 1.71 2.57
C LEU A 79 5.35 2.83 3.08
N MET A 80 4.15 2.47 3.55
CA MET A 80 3.26 3.44 4.20
C MET A 80 3.89 3.99 5.48
N GLN A 81 4.44 3.13 6.33
CA GLN A 81 5.08 3.55 7.59
C GLN A 81 6.33 4.39 7.37
N GLU A 82 7.17 4.02 6.40
CA GLU A 82 8.30 4.86 5.99
C GLU A 82 7.84 6.27 5.55
N GLY A 83 6.69 6.36 4.87
CA GLY A 83 6.13 7.65 4.48
C GLY A 83 5.63 8.48 5.67
N TYR A 84 5.00 7.85 6.68
CA TYR A 84 4.67 8.54 7.94
C TYR A 84 5.93 9.07 8.61
N GLU A 85 6.99 8.27 8.71
CA GLU A 85 8.24 8.72 9.31
C GLU A 85 8.86 9.92 8.59
N ASP A 86 8.79 9.96 7.25
CA ASP A 86 9.28 11.09 6.47
C ASP A 86 8.43 12.34 6.67
N ILE A 87 7.10 12.20 6.71
CA ILE A 87 6.18 13.31 6.94
C ILE A 87 6.35 13.88 8.35
N ASP A 88 6.52 13.03 9.36
CA ASP A 88 6.84 13.44 10.74
C ASP A 88 8.15 14.24 10.82
N LYS A 89 9.12 13.89 9.97
CA LYS A 89 10.40 14.62 9.80
C LYS A 89 10.28 15.84 8.88
N GLN A 90 9.07 16.18 8.42
CA GLN A 90 8.74 17.25 7.47
C GLN A 90 9.36 17.08 6.07
N ASN A 91 9.76 15.86 5.71
CA ASN A 91 10.26 15.48 4.40
C ASN A 91 9.11 15.13 3.45
N TYR A 92 8.17 16.06 3.25
CA TYR A 92 6.93 15.83 2.49
C TYR A 92 7.15 15.25 1.10
N GLY A 93 8.19 15.68 0.37
CA GLY A 93 8.46 15.17 -0.98
C GLY A 93 8.70 13.66 -1.00
N GLU A 94 9.61 13.18 -0.16
CA GLU A 94 9.94 11.76 -0.02
C GLU A 94 8.77 10.96 0.55
N GLY A 95 8.13 11.47 1.61
CA GLY A 95 7.01 10.78 2.25
C GLY A 95 5.79 10.62 1.33
N LEU A 96 5.43 11.68 0.60
CA LEU A 96 4.30 11.63 -0.34
C LEU A 96 4.62 10.83 -1.60
N GLU A 97 5.88 10.74 -2.04
CA GLU A 97 6.27 9.82 -3.11
C GLU A 97 6.12 8.36 -2.68
N LYS A 98 6.49 8.03 -1.44
CA LYS A 98 6.26 6.70 -0.86
C LYS A 98 4.77 6.39 -0.78
N TRP A 99 3.95 7.30 -0.27
CA TRP A 99 2.49 7.10 -0.19
C TRP A 99 1.82 7.00 -1.57
N GLU A 100 2.27 7.77 -2.56
CA GLU A 100 1.82 7.65 -3.95
C GLU A 100 2.12 6.25 -4.51
N LYS A 101 3.32 5.74 -4.26
CA LYS A 101 3.70 4.38 -4.65
C LYS A 101 2.91 3.32 -3.88
N THR A 102 2.69 3.49 -2.57
CA THR A 102 1.86 2.60 -1.77
C THR A 102 0.43 2.53 -2.33
N TRP A 103 -0.17 3.66 -2.66
CA TRP A 103 -1.51 3.70 -3.26
C TRP A 103 -1.57 2.93 -4.58
N ASN A 104 -0.58 3.12 -5.45
CA ASN A 104 -0.48 2.38 -6.71
C ASN A 104 -0.33 0.87 -6.49
N MET A 105 0.40 0.45 -5.46
CA MET A 105 0.53 -0.96 -5.08
C MET A 105 -0.80 -1.53 -4.59
N ILE A 106 -1.51 -0.82 -3.71
CA ILE A 106 -2.86 -1.21 -3.25
C ILE A 106 -3.79 -1.42 -4.45
N VAL A 107 -3.87 -0.45 -5.35
CA VAL A 107 -4.74 -0.52 -6.56
C VAL A 107 -4.34 -1.67 -7.48
N SER A 108 -3.05 -2.05 -7.53
CA SER A 108 -2.59 -3.18 -8.34
C SER A 108 -2.96 -4.54 -7.76
N ILE A 109 -3.08 -4.65 -6.43
CA ILE A 109 -3.39 -5.89 -5.72
C ILE A 109 -4.89 -6.08 -5.58
N VAL A 110 -5.63 -5.00 -5.31
CA VAL A 110 -7.08 -5.04 -5.12
C VAL A 110 -7.78 -5.42 -6.44
N PRO A 111 -8.57 -6.51 -6.47
CA PRO A 111 -9.32 -6.90 -7.64
C PRO A 111 -10.20 -5.77 -8.21
N PRO A 112 -10.25 -5.57 -9.54
CA PRO A 112 -11.01 -4.46 -10.14
C PRO A 112 -12.52 -4.45 -9.85
N HIS A 113 -13.09 -5.56 -9.36
CA HIS A 113 -14.50 -5.67 -9.00
C HIS A 113 -14.79 -5.14 -7.58
N ILE A 114 -13.79 -4.99 -6.72
CA ILE A 114 -13.90 -4.32 -5.42
C ILE A 114 -13.95 -2.82 -5.68
N LYS A 115 -15.02 -2.17 -5.25
CA LYS A 115 -15.34 -0.76 -5.59
C LYS A 115 -15.50 0.14 -4.38
N SER A 116 -15.13 -0.33 -3.20
CA SER A 116 -15.08 0.46 -1.97
C SER A 116 -13.79 0.17 -1.21
N VAL A 117 -13.24 1.18 -0.54
CA VAL A 117 -12.07 0.98 0.33
C VAL A 117 -12.39 0.06 1.52
N THR A 118 -13.63 0.06 2.00
CA THR A 118 -14.09 -0.83 3.07
C THR A 118 -14.13 -2.32 2.65
N GLU A 119 -14.39 -2.61 1.38
CA GLU A 119 -14.22 -3.96 0.83
C GLU A 119 -12.75 -4.28 0.56
N ALA A 120 -11.95 -3.30 0.17
CA ALA A 120 -10.51 -3.48 0.00
C ALA A 120 -9.83 -3.83 1.35
N ASP A 121 -10.25 -3.19 2.45
CA ASP A 121 -9.82 -3.53 3.81
C ASP A 121 -10.13 -4.98 4.17
N LYS A 122 -11.31 -5.48 3.78
CA LYS A 122 -11.66 -6.89 4.00
C LYS A 122 -10.85 -7.85 3.13
N PHE A 123 -10.42 -7.38 1.96
CA PHE A 123 -9.58 -8.16 1.06
C PHE A 123 -8.13 -8.21 1.51
N ILE A 124 -7.66 -7.18 2.23
CA ILE A 124 -6.31 -7.08 2.79
C ILE A 124 -6.39 -6.82 4.30
N PRO A 125 -6.79 -7.83 5.11
CA PRO A 125 -7.18 -7.61 6.50
C PRO A 125 -6.02 -7.33 7.46
N ASP A 126 -4.80 -7.70 7.11
CA ASP A 126 -3.65 -7.74 8.03
C ASP A 126 -2.72 -6.51 7.94
N LEU A 127 -3.22 -5.41 7.36
CA LEU A 127 -2.48 -4.15 7.34
C LEU A 127 -2.39 -3.53 8.73
N MET A 128 -1.32 -2.77 8.99
CA MET A 128 -1.11 -2.08 10.28
C MET A 128 -2.23 -1.06 10.57
N GLN A 129 -2.84 -0.51 9.53
CA GLN A 129 -3.99 0.40 9.56
C GLN A 129 -4.87 0.15 8.33
N SER A 130 -6.10 0.65 8.36
CA SER A 130 -7.01 0.49 7.23
C SER A 130 -6.64 1.37 6.04
N ILE A 131 -6.86 0.85 4.84
CA ILE A 131 -6.88 1.57 3.57
C ILE A 131 -7.87 2.73 3.65
N PHE A 132 -9.00 2.55 4.36
CA PHE A 132 -9.93 3.63 4.68
C PHE A 132 -9.25 4.84 5.31
N ASN A 133 -8.35 4.65 6.28
CA ASN A 133 -7.61 5.74 6.92
C ASN A 133 -6.53 6.29 5.99
N TRP A 134 -5.69 5.41 5.46
CA TRP A 134 -4.55 5.81 4.62
C TRP A 134 -4.93 6.63 3.40
N CYS A 135 -6.04 6.30 2.74
CA CYS A 135 -6.46 7.05 1.57
C CYS A 135 -6.82 8.51 1.89
N GLN A 136 -7.29 8.79 3.11
CA GLN A 136 -7.61 10.12 3.59
C GLN A 136 -6.37 10.84 4.11
N ASP A 137 -5.48 10.15 4.83
CA ASP A 137 -4.22 10.74 5.29
C ASP A 137 -3.38 11.20 4.10
N PHE A 138 -3.29 10.39 3.05
CA PHE A 138 -2.57 10.78 1.83
C PHE A 138 -3.18 12.02 1.16
N GLU A 139 -4.51 12.06 1.08
CA GLU A 139 -5.24 13.20 0.53
C GLU A 139 -4.96 14.50 1.32
N ILE A 140 -5.06 14.43 2.65
CA ILE A 140 -4.82 15.53 3.57
C ILE A 140 -3.39 16.05 3.43
N GLU A 141 -2.40 15.15 3.41
CA GLU A 141 -0.99 15.56 3.37
C GLU A 141 -0.57 16.11 2.00
N LEU A 142 -1.19 15.69 0.90
CA LEU A 142 -1.06 16.38 -0.39
C LEU A 142 -1.56 17.83 -0.28
N GLY A 143 -2.64 18.08 0.46
CA GLY A 143 -3.18 19.42 0.72
C GLY A 143 -2.23 20.26 1.56
N ASN A 144 -1.69 19.68 2.64
CA ASN A 144 -0.72 20.33 3.53
C ASN A 144 0.57 20.71 2.78
N ALA A 145 1.09 19.81 1.93
CA ALA A 145 2.25 20.09 1.09
C ALA A 145 1.95 21.20 0.06
N GLY A 146 0.71 21.27 -0.43
CA GLY A 146 0.19 22.30 -1.33
C GLY A 146 0.40 23.73 -0.83
N LEU A 147 0.34 23.94 0.49
CA LEU A 147 0.56 25.25 1.12
C LEU A 147 1.98 25.79 0.86
N LYS A 148 2.96 24.91 0.66
CA LYS A 148 4.36 25.26 0.38
C LYS A 148 4.68 25.18 -1.11
N ASP A 149 4.14 24.19 -1.80
CA ASP A 149 4.32 23.99 -3.24
C ASP A 149 3.00 23.61 -3.91
N LYS A 150 2.49 24.54 -4.72
CA LYS A 150 1.21 24.39 -5.43
C LYS A 150 1.17 23.19 -6.37
N ALA A 151 2.30 22.61 -6.77
CA ALA A 151 2.33 21.38 -7.57
C ALA A 151 1.62 20.22 -6.86
N PHE A 152 1.61 20.20 -5.51
CA PHE A 152 0.89 19.18 -4.76
C PHE A 152 -0.63 19.31 -4.84
N TYR A 153 -1.19 20.50 -5.07
CA TYR A 153 -2.62 20.64 -5.36
C TYR A 153 -3.01 19.95 -6.67
N VAL A 154 -2.13 19.99 -7.68
CA VAL A 154 -2.35 19.26 -8.94
C VAL A 154 -2.35 17.75 -8.70
N LYS A 155 -1.44 17.26 -7.84
CA LYS A 155 -1.42 15.85 -7.42
C LYS A 155 -2.68 15.46 -6.63
N ARG A 156 -3.11 16.29 -5.67
CA ARG A 156 -4.34 16.08 -4.86
C ARG A 156 -5.57 15.97 -5.75
N ILE A 157 -5.73 16.87 -6.72
CA ILE A 157 -6.84 16.82 -7.71
C ILE A 157 -6.83 15.48 -8.45
N LYS A 158 -5.69 15.11 -9.02
CA LYS A 158 -5.57 13.84 -9.76
C LYS A 158 -5.90 12.64 -8.86
N TYR A 159 -5.36 12.63 -7.65
CA TYR A 159 -5.58 11.57 -6.68
C TYR A 159 -7.06 11.44 -6.31
N CYS A 160 -7.75 12.53 -5.97
CA CYS A 160 -9.18 12.53 -5.63
C CYS A 160 -10.05 12.03 -6.79
N GLN A 161 -9.73 12.43 -8.03
CA GLN A 161 -10.42 11.95 -9.23
C GLN A 161 -10.20 10.46 -9.46
N ASP A 162 -8.95 10.00 -9.36
CA ASP A 162 -8.60 8.59 -9.52
C ASP A 162 -9.24 7.73 -8.42
N PHE A 163 -9.24 8.20 -7.17
CA PHE A 163 -9.91 7.56 -6.05
C PHE A 163 -11.39 7.32 -6.35
N ARG A 164 -12.14 8.37 -6.73
CA ARG A 164 -13.58 8.25 -7.01
C ARG A 164 -13.87 7.39 -8.23
N ARG A 165 -12.96 7.32 -9.20
CA ARG A 165 -13.07 6.41 -10.36
C ARG A 165 -12.84 4.94 -9.99
N LEU A 166 -11.89 4.67 -9.11
CA LEU A 166 -11.51 3.31 -8.71
C LEU A 166 -12.47 2.74 -7.67
N PHE A 167 -12.84 3.56 -6.68
CA PHE A 167 -13.66 3.18 -5.53
C PHE A 167 -14.96 4.02 -5.40
N PRO A 168 -15.82 4.06 -6.43
CA PRO A 168 -17.03 4.89 -6.47
C PRO A 168 -18.09 4.49 -5.43
N HIS A 169 -17.99 3.30 -4.84
CA HIS A 169 -18.95 2.77 -3.85
C HIS A 169 -18.39 2.83 -2.43
N SER A 170 -17.31 3.59 -2.20
CA SER A 170 -16.83 3.88 -0.85
C SER A 170 -17.86 4.67 -0.05
N ASP A 171 -17.68 4.70 1.26
CA ASP A 171 -18.54 5.45 2.17
C ASP A 171 -18.71 6.90 1.71
N GLU A 172 -19.95 7.38 1.77
CA GLU A 172 -20.35 8.70 1.26
C GLU A 172 -19.54 9.84 1.90
N SER A 173 -19.14 9.67 3.17
CA SER A 173 -18.25 10.60 3.86
C SER A 173 -16.91 10.75 3.15
N ILE A 174 -16.25 9.65 2.74
CA ILE A 174 -14.98 9.72 2.02
C ILE A 174 -15.18 10.34 0.63
N ILE A 175 -16.25 9.96 -0.07
CA ILE A 175 -16.53 10.52 -1.41
C ILE A 175 -16.70 12.05 -1.32
N ARG A 176 -17.44 12.53 -0.31
CA ARG A 176 -17.56 13.97 -0.05
C ARG A 176 -16.23 14.62 0.33
N ASN A 177 -15.42 13.99 1.17
CA ASN A 177 -14.09 14.49 1.52
C ASN A 177 -13.23 14.65 0.26
N MET A 178 -13.21 13.67 -0.64
CA MET A 178 -12.46 13.73 -1.90
C MET A 178 -12.97 14.81 -2.86
N LEU A 179 -14.28 15.05 -2.92
CA LEU A 179 -14.85 16.16 -3.71
C LEU A 179 -14.47 17.51 -3.11
N GLY A 180 -14.57 17.66 -1.79
CA GLY A 180 -14.22 18.88 -1.07
C GLY A 180 -12.73 19.22 -1.23
N ALA A 181 -11.86 18.23 -1.02
CA ALA A 181 -10.43 18.33 -1.23
C ALA A 181 -10.03 18.79 -2.63
N GLU A 182 -10.71 18.27 -3.66
CA GLU A 182 -10.50 18.69 -5.04
C GLU A 182 -10.97 20.12 -5.27
N ALA A 183 -12.13 20.51 -4.72
CA ALA A 183 -12.65 21.88 -4.82
C ALA A 183 -11.74 22.89 -4.12
N GLU A 184 -11.23 22.56 -2.93
CA GLU A 184 -10.22 23.35 -2.21
C GLU A 184 -8.97 23.52 -3.06
N SER A 185 -8.48 22.44 -3.66
CA SER A 185 -7.27 22.46 -4.50
C SER A 185 -7.44 23.35 -5.74
N TYR A 186 -8.60 23.30 -6.41
CA TYR A 186 -8.92 24.22 -7.51
C TYR A 186 -8.98 25.68 -7.04
N THR A 187 -9.55 25.94 -5.87
CA THR A 187 -9.61 27.27 -5.27
C THR A 187 -8.21 27.84 -5.05
N GLU A 188 -7.31 27.05 -4.47
CA GLU A 188 -5.91 27.45 -4.22
C GLU A 188 -5.09 27.67 -5.50
N LEU A 189 -5.49 27.02 -6.60
CA LEU A 189 -4.95 27.24 -7.94
C LEU A 189 -5.65 28.39 -8.70
N GLY A 190 -6.72 28.97 -8.14
CA GLY A 190 -7.46 30.10 -8.71
C GLY A 190 -8.58 29.73 -9.69
N ASP A 191 -8.92 28.44 -9.82
CA ASP A 191 -10.02 27.96 -10.67
C ASP A 191 -11.34 27.84 -9.87
N LEU A 192 -11.93 29.00 -9.60
CA LEU A 192 -13.17 29.09 -8.79
C LEU A 192 -14.39 28.47 -9.46
N GLU A 193 -14.40 28.41 -10.80
CA GLU A 193 -15.51 27.79 -11.55
C GLU A 193 -15.49 26.27 -11.38
N ALA A 194 -14.32 25.63 -11.50
CA ALA A 194 -14.17 24.20 -11.23
C ALA A 194 -14.53 23.86 -9.78
N ALA A 195 -14.02 24.64 -8.82
CA ALA A 195 -14.33 24.46 -7.40
C ALA A 195 -15.83 24.55 -7.11
N LYS A 196 -16.51 25.59 -7.62
CA LYS A 196 -17.94 25.79 -7.40
C LYS A 196 -18.78 24.65 -7.97
N LYS A 197 -18.41 24.11 -9.15
CA LYS A 197 -19.11 22.99 -9.75
C LYS A 197 -19.06 21.75 -8.84
N LEU A 198 -17.90 21.45 -8.26
CA LEU A 198 -17.75 20.32 -7.35
C LEU A 198 -18.53 20.50 -6.05
N LEU A 199 -18.53 21.71 -5.48
CA LEU A 199 -19.31 22.00 -4.26
C LEU A 199 -20.81 21.76 -4.45
N GLN A 200 -21.35 22.03 -5.66
CA GLN A 200 -22.74 21.72 -5.99
C GLN A 200 -23.06 20.23 -6.04
N GLU A 201 -22.06 19.35 -6.13
CA GLU A 201 -22.22 17.89 -6.08
C GLU A 201 -22.20 17.36 -4.64
N ILE A 202 -21.77 18.18 -3.68
CA ILE A 202 -21.68 17.83 -2.25
C ILE A 202 -22.96 18.21 -1.49
N ASP A 203 -23.67 19.25 -1.95
CA ASP A 203 -24.94 19.78 -1.39
C ASP A 203 -26.18 18.96 -1.79
#